data_AF-A0A3D5Q1I6-F1
#
_entry.id   AF-A0A3D5Q1I6-F1
#
_cell.length_a   1.000
_cell.length_b   1.000
_cell.length_c   1.000
_cell.angle_alpha   90.00
_cell.angle_beta   90.00
_cell.angle_gamma   90.00
#
_symmetry.space_group_name_H-M   'P 1'
#
loop_
_entity.id
_entity.type
_entity.pdbx_description
1 polymer ?
#
loop_
_entity_poly.entity_id
_entity_poly.type
_entity_poly.pdbx_seq_one_letter_code
_entity_poly.pdbx_strand_id
1 'polypeptide(L)' 'TNTDDLSPAPDAWSRPDIPLHARAAYKMERDGLTPDEPGVTGPMSQIDEIKSRGLPVAFVGDVVGTGS' A
#
# COMPACT_ATOMS: atom_id res chain seq x y z
N THR A 1 -2.57 10.83 -2.35
CA THR A 1 -1.82 9.86 -1.52
C THR A 1 -0.84 10.59 -0.65
N ASN A 2 -1.05 10.54 0.66
CA ASN A 2 -0.05 10.96 1.64
C ASN A 2 0.93 9.79 1.90
N THR A 3 2.04 10.05 2.57
CA THR A 3 3.04 9.00 2.88
C THR A 3 2.59 8.02 3.97
N ASP A 4 1.69 8.42 4.86
CA ASP A 4 1.11 7.55 5.90
C ASP A 4 0.22 6.45 5.29
N ASP A 5 -0.41 6.74 4.15
CA ASP A 5 -1.14 5.76 3.35
C ASP A 5 -0.21 4.64 2.83
N LEU A 6 1.08 4.95 2.63
CA LEU A 6 2.09 4.05 2.10
C LEU A 6 2.92 3.38 3.23
N SER A 7 3.11 4.08 4.34
CA SER A 7 3.90 3.65 5.51
C SER A 7 3.25 4.17 6.81
N PRO A 8 2.18 3.49 7.29
CA PRO A 8 1.40 4.00 8.42
C PRO A 8 2.21 4.14 9.70
N ALA A 9 1.99 5.22 10.44
CA ALA A 9 2.70 5.48 11.70
C ALA A 9 2.61 4.34 12.75
N PRO A 10 1.45 3.65 12.95
CA PRO A 10 1.37 2.53 13.89
C PRO A 10 2.28 1.35 13.54
N ASP A 11 2.71 1.23 12.28
CA ASP A 11 3.54 0.16 11.75
C ASP A 11 5.00 0.59 11.59
N ALA A 12 5.39 1.75 12.15
CA ALA A 12 6.75 2.25 12.06
C ALA A 12 7.81 1.27 12.60
N TRP A 13 7.43 0.41 13.55
CA TRP A 13 8.29 -0.62 14.13
C TRP A 13 8.76 -1.68 13.12
N SER A 14 7.98 -1.93 12.06
CA SER A 14 8.31 -2.94 11.04
C SER A 14 9.11 -2.40 9.86
N ARG A 15 9.30 -1.06 9.77
CA ARG A 15 10.00 -0.39 8.65
C ARG A 15 11.35 -1.01 8.23
N PRO A 16 12.21 -1.49 9.15
CA PRO A 16 13.46 -2.13 8.76
C PRO A 16 13.28 -3.45 7.99
N ASP A 17 12.15 -4.13 8.18
CA ASP A 17 11.77 -5.35 7.46
C ASP A 17 10.86 -4.97 6.29
N ILE A 18 11.47 -4.73 5.13
CA ILE A 18 10.78 -4.24 3.93
C ILE A 18 9.64 -5.18 3.49
N PRO A 19 9.84 -6.51 3.35
CA PRO A 19 8.75 -7.42 3.00
C PRO A 19 7.59 -7.40 3.99
N LEU A 20 7.87 -7.32 5.30
CA LEU A 20 6.84 -7.24 6.33
C LEU A 20 6.09 -5.91 6.24
N HIS A 21 6.82 -4.80 6.20
CA HIS A 21 6.24 -3.46 6.23
C HIS A 21 5.42 -3.14 4.98
N ALA A 22 5.84 -3.64 3.81
CA ALA A 22 5.12 -3.41 2.55
C ALA A 22 3.66 -3.91 2.59
N ARG A 23 3.33 -4.86 3.47
CA ARG A 23 1.96 -5.35 3.66
C ARG A 23 1.02 -4.31 4.28
N ALA A 24 1.54 -3.29 4.95
CA ALA A 24 0.75 -2.26 5.61
C ALA A 24 0.31 -1.10 4.68
N ALA A 25 0.91 -0.98 3.49
CA ALA A 25 0.54 0.04 2.52
C ALA A 25 -0.93 -0.12 2.11
N TYR A 26 -1.71 0.97 2.16
CA TYR A 26 -3.15 0.98 1.85
C TYR A 26 -3.99 -0.01 2.66
N LYS A 27 -3.59 -0.32 3.90
CA LYS A 27 -4.41 -1.17 4.79
C LYS A 27 -5.72 -0.51 5.24
N MET A 28 -5.83 0.81 5.13
CA MET A 28 -7.08 1.55 5.33
C MET A 28 -7.83 1.65 4.00
N GLU A 29 -9.11 1.29 4.00
CA GLU A 29 -9.94 1.27 2.79
C GLU A 29 -10.05 2.65 2.14
N ARG A 30 -9.99 2.66 0.80
CA ARG A 30 -10.10 3.87 -0.03
C ARG A 30 -10.84 3.55 -1.32
N ASP A 31 -11.31 4.60 -1.98
CA ASP A 31 -11.95 4.43 -3.28
C ASP A 31 -11.01 3.72 -4.28
N GLY A 32 -11.48 2.62 -4.87
CA GLY A 32 -10.71 1.76 -5.77
C GLY A 32 -9.67 0.81 -5.13
N LEU A 33 -9.43 0.89 -3.82
CA LEU A 33 -8.46 0.05 -3.10
C LEU A 33 -9.13 -0.70 -1.94
N THR A 34 -9.22 -2.02 -2.07
CA THR A 34 -9.81 -2.92 -1.09
C THR A 34 -8.71 -3.67 -0.35
N PRO A 35 -8.44 -3.34 0.93
CA PRO A 35 -7.47 -4.08 1.72
C PRO A 35 -7.90 -5.54 1.88
N ASP A 36 -6.94 -6.47 1.86
CA ASP A 36 -7.23 -7.89 2.11
C ASP A 36 -7.73 -8.10 3.55
N GLU A 37 -7.19 -7.33 4.52
CA GLU A 37 -7.68 -7.28 5.90
C GLU A 37 -7.69 -5.82 6.38
N PRO A 38 -8.88 -5.19 6.54
CA PRO A 38 -8.99 -3.79 6.92
C PRO A 38 -8.21 -3.44 8.20
N GLY A 39 -7.31 -2.46 8.09
CA GLY A 39 -6.45 -1.99 9.19
C GLY A 39 -5.20 -2.85 9.44
N VAL A 40 -5.05 -3.97 8.74
CA VAL A 40 -3.95 -4.93 8.97
C VAL A 40 -3.13 -5.16 7.70
N THR A 41 -3.76 -5.58 6.60
CA THR A 41 -3.09 -5.90 5.32
C THR A 41 -3.73 -5.11 4.18
N GLY A 42 -2.88 -4.46 3.37
CA GLY A 42 -3.25 -3.76 2.15
C GLY A 42 -3.83 -4.65 1.04
N PRO A 43 -4.05 -4.07 -0.15
CA PRO A 43 -4.73 -4.72 -1.27
C PRO A 43 -3.79 -5.68 -2.06
N MET A 44 -3.25 -6.71 -1.40
CA MET A 44 -2.26 -7.60 -2.02
C MET A 44 -2.85 -8.37 -3.21
N SER A 45 -4.10 -8.81 -3.08
CA SER A 45 -4.81 -9.52 -4.15
C SER A 45 -4.95 -8.66 -5.42
N GLN A 46 -5.28 -7.37 -5.27
CA GLN A 46 -5.37 -6.45 -6.41
C GLN A 46 -3.98 -6.18 -7.04
N ILE A 47 -2.94 -6.06 -6.21
CA ILE A 47 -1.56 -5.88 -6.69
C ILE A 47 -1.11 -7.10 -7.50
N ASP A 48 -1.41 -8.31 -7.04
CA ASP A 48 -1.05 -9.55 -7.73
C ASP A 48 -1.82 -9.71 -9.04
N GLU A 49 -3.10 -9.30 -9.09
CA GLU A 49 -3.86 -9.24 -10.35
C GLU A 49 -3.18 -8.32 -11.37
N ILE A 50 -2.73 -7.13 -10.95
CA ILE A 50 -2.03 -6.20 -11.84
C ILE A 50 -0.69 -6.79 -12.32
N LYS A 51 0.09 -7.38 -11.39
CA LYS A 51 1.38 -8.01 -11.72
C LYS A 51 1.24 -9.20 -12.67
N SER A 52 0.13 -9.94 -12.59
CA SER A 52 -0.14 -11.11 -13.46
C SER A 52 -0.16 -10.77 -14.95
N ARG A 53 -0.37 -9.49 -15.30
CA ARG A 53 -0.37 -8.98 -16.68
C ARG A 53 1.02 -8.98 -17.32
N GLY A 54 2.09 -9.19 -16.54
CA GLY A 54 3.46 -9.29 -17.05
C GLY A 54 4.04 -7.97 -17.57
N LEU A 55 3.44 -6.84 -17.20
CA LEU A 55 3.88 -5.50 -17.62
C LEU A 55 4.47 -4.75 -16.42
N PRO A 56 5.43 -3.82 -16.65
CA PRO A 56 5.84 -2.88 -15.62
C PRO A 56 4.65 -2.09 -15.07
N VAL A 57 4.61 -1.92 -13.76
CA VAL A 57 3.52 -1.21 -13.07
C VAL A 57 3.98 0.20 -12.72
N ALA A 58 3.13 1.19 -13.04
CA ALA A 58 3.30 2.57 -12.61
C ALA A 58 2.30 2.88 -11.50
N PHE A 59 2.78 3.48 -10.41
CA PHE A 59 1.92 4.05 -9.39
C PHE A 59 1.49 5.47 -9.81
N VAL A 60 0.18 5.73 -9.83
CA VAL A 60 -0.41 6.99 -10.32
C VAL A 60 -1.40 7.54 -9.31
N GLY A 61 -1.42 8.85 -9.13
CA GLY A 61 -2.42 9.57 -8.35
C GLY A 61 -2.33 11.07 -8.61
N ASP A 62 -3.40 11.82 -8.29
CA ASP A 62 -3.49 13.26 -8.58
C ASP A 62 -2.43 14.08 -7.82
N VAL A 63 -2.27 13.79 -6.53
CA VAL A 63 -1.26 14.37 -5.65
C VAL A 63 -0.64 13.23 -4.84
N VAL A 64 0.68 13.05 -4.93
CA VAL A 64 1.39 11.90 -4.37
C VAL A 64 2.55 12.36 -3.49
N GLY A 65 2.73 11.70 -2.35
CA GLY A 65 3.93 11.85 -1.51
C GLY A 65 3.89 13.07 -0.58
N THR A 66 2.70 13.60 -0.29
CA THR A 66 2.56 14.62 0.76
C THR A 66 2.73 13.98 2.14
N GLY A 67 3.48 14.59 3.05
CA GLY A 67 3.77 14.01 4.38
C GLY A 67 5.23 13.54 4.53
N SER A 68 5.49 12.71 5.55
CA SER A 68 6.82 12.25 5.98
C SER A 68 7.34 11.00 5.29
#